data_AF-A0A8T5UK61-F1
#
_entry.id   AF-A0A8T5UK61-F1
#
_cell.length_a   1.000
_cell.length_b   1.000
_cell.length_c   1.000
_cell.angle_alpha   90.00
_cell.angle_beta   90.00
_cell.angle_gamma   90.00
#
_symmetry.space_group_name_H-M   'P 1'
#
loop_
_entity.id
_entity.type
_entity.pdbx_description
1 polymer ?
#
loop_
_entity_poly.entity_id
_entity_poly.type
_entity_poly.pdbx_seq_one_letter_code
_entity_poly.pdbx_strand_id
1 'polypeptide(L)' 'MCPTGILEPGNELNMRVAYLPQVKAGKESYCTGCRRCEYACPEWCIYVIDQEEESSNEKAKT' A
#
# COMPACT_ATOMS: atom_id res chain seq x y z
N MET A 1 7.25 5.66 -7.56
CA MET A 1 8.47 5.71 -6.71
C MET A 1 8.12 6.40 -5.39
N CYS A 2 8.41 5.78 -4.23
CA CYS A 2 8.04 6.34 -2.92
C CYS A 2 9.13 7.29 -2.39
N PRO A 3 8.82 8.55 -2.03
CA PRO A 3 9.81 9.51 -1.54
C PRO A 3 10.38 9.17 -0.16
N THR A 4 9.61 8.49 0.70
CA THR A 4 10.04 8.11 2.06
C THR A 4 10.72 6.73 2.11
N GLY A 5 10.67 5.99 0.99
CA GLY A 5 11.26 4.67 0.88
C GLY A 5 10.68 3.66 1.88
N ILE A 6 9.36 3.68 2.07
CA ILE A 6 8.61 2.80 2.98
C ILE A 6 8.44 1.37 2.43
N LEU A 7 8.45 1.19 1.10
CA LEU A 7 8.18 -0.12 0.48
C LEU A 7 9.47 -0.90 0.18
N GLU A 8 9.40 -2.22 0.32
CA GLU A 8 10.37 -3.19 -0.17
C GLU A 8 9.68 -4.30 -0.99
N PRO A 9 10.39 -4.98 -1.91
CA PRO A 9 9.84 -6.16 -2.59
C PRO A 9 9.48 -7.22 -1.56
N GLY A 10 8.25 -7.75 -1.61
CA GLY A 10 7.85 -8.86 -0.75
C GLY A 10 8.52 -10.17 -1.15
N ASN A 11 8.48 -11.14 -0.23
CA ASN A 11 9.16 -12.43 -0.40
C ASN A 11 8.27 -13.53 -1.00
N GLU A 12 6.98 -13.24 -1.23
CA GLU A 12 5.99 -14.21 -1.68
C GLU A 12 5.39 -13.81 -3.03
N LEU A 13 5.16 -14.83 -3.87
CA LEU A 13 4.43 -14.66 -5.13
C LEU A 13 2.93 -14.80 -4.87
N ASN A 14 2.16 -13.86 -5.41
CA ASN A 14 0.72 -14.02 -5.48
C ASN A 14 0.31 -14.96 -6.64
N MET A 15 -1.00 -15.22 -6.79
CA MET A 15 -1.55 -16.04 -7.89
C MET A 15 -1.26 -15.50 -9.29
N ARG A 16 -0.83 -14.24 -9.42
CA ARG A 16 -0.46 -13.59 -10.68
C ARG A 16 1.05 -13.58 -10.93
N VAL A 17 1.82 -14.38 -10.17
CA VAL A 17 3.27 -14.48 -10.31
C VAL A 17 3.94 -13.10 -10.14
N ALA A 18 3.45 -12.30 -9.19
CA ALA A 18 4.02 -11.01 -8.84
C ALA A 18 4.39 -10.95 -7.36
N TYR A 19 5.57 -10.39 -7.07
CA TYR A 19 6.01 -10.05 -5.72
C TYR A 19 5.34 -8.74 -5.32
N LEU A 20 4.38 -8.81 -4.39
CA LEU A 20 3.71 -7.62 -3.88
C LEU A 20 4.67 -6.84 -2.96
N PRO A 21 4.71 -5.51 -3.05
CA PRO A 21 5.53 -4.72 -2.14
C PRO A 21 5.02 -4.82 -0.70
N GLN A 22 5.93 -4.91 0.25
CA GLN A 22 5.67 -4.92 1.68
C GLN A 22 6.20 -3.64 2.34
N VAL A 23 5.61 -3.28 3.48
CA VAL A 23 6.09 -2.16 4.29
C VAL A 23 7.34 -2.60 5.04
N LYS A 24 8.42 -1.82 4.92
CA LYS A 24 9.66 -2.03 5.67
C LYS A 24 9.40 -1.94 7.16
N ALA A 25 9.91 -2.92 7.90
CA ALA A 25 9.85 -2.93 9.35
C ALA A 25 10.44 -1.64 9.95
N GLY A 26 9.71 -1.02 10.88
CA GLY A 26 10.08 0.23 11.54
C GLY A 26 9.79 1.51 10.75
N LYS A 27 9.15 1.40 9.57
CA LYS A 27 8.72 2.56 8.74
C LYS A 27 7.20 2.65 8.56
N GLU A 28 6.42 1.94 9.36
CA GLU A 28 4.97 1.84 9.25
C GLU A 28 4.28 3.22 9.29
N SER A 29 4.82 4.16 10.06
CA SER A 29 4.32 5.53 10.22
C SER A 29 4.86 6.55 9.21
N TYR A 30 5.67 6.14 8.23
CA TYR A 30 6.34 7.04 7.30
C TYR A 30 5.55 7.28 6.00
N CYS A 31 4.35 6.69 5.88
CA CYS A 31 3.47 6.96 4.75
C CYS A 31 2.86 8.35 4.90
N THR A 32 3.04 9.21 3.89
CA THR A 32 2.48 10.58 3.89
C THR A 32 1.21 10.72 3.05
N GLY A 33 0.66 9.62 2.55
CA GLY A 33 -0.52 9.65 1.68
C GLY A 33 -0.27 10.29 0.31
N CYS A 34 0.98 10.39 -0.16
CA CYS A 34 1.31 11.10 -1.41
C CYS A 34 0.81 10.43 -2.71
N ARG A 35 0.22 9.23 -2.64
CA ARG A 35 -0.35 8.44 -3.77
C ARG A 35 0.59 8.15 -4.94
N ARG A 36 1.89 8.47 -4.83
CA ARG A 36 2.89 8.20 -5.89
C ARG A 36 3.10 6.71 -6.17
N CYS A 37 2.91 5.84 -5.18
CA CYS A 37 3.01 4.39 -5.38
C CYS A 37 1.83 3.85 -6.19
N GLU A 38 0.62 4.35 -5.92
CA GLU A 38 -0.61 4.00 -6.64
C GLU A 38 -0.52 4.38 -8.12
N TYR A 39 -0.18 5.64 -8.43
CA TYR A 39 -0.07 6.09 -9.82
C TYR A 39 1.16 5.55 -10.57
N ALA A 40 2.22 5.15 -9.85
CA ALA A 40 3.39 4.57 -10.49
C ALA A 40 3.24 3.06 -10.75
N CYS A 41 2.23 2.40 -10.18
CA CYS A 41 2.04 0.97 -10.37
C CYS A 41 1.40 0.71 -11.74
N PRO A 42 2.09 0.01 -12.67
CA PRO A 42 1.56 -0.23 -14.02
C PRO A 42 0.32 -1.13 -14.02
N GLU A 43 0.20 -1.98 -12.99
CA GLU A 43 -0.87 -2.97 -12.83
C GLU A 43 -1.92 -2.54 -11.79
N TRP A 44 -1.84 -1.31 -11.27
CA TRP A 44 -2.71 -0.78 -10.21
C TRP A 44 -2.94 -1.74 -9.02
N CYS A 45 -1.88 -2.44 -8.60
CA CYS A 45 -1.95 -3.43 -7.54
C CYS A 45 -1.80 -2.85 -6.11
N ILE A 46 -1.68 -1.53 -5.98
CA ILE A 46 -1.54 -0.82 -4.70
C ILE A 46 -2.38 0.45 -4.73
N TYR A 47 -3.08 0.74 -3.64
CA TYR A 47 -3.87 1.95 -3.45
C TYR A 47 -3.65 2.48 -2.03
N VAL A 48 -3.90 3.78 -1.82
CA VAL A 48 -3.76 4.43 -0.51
C VAL A 48 -5.15 4.64 0.08
N ILE A 49 -5.34 4.22 1.34
CA ILE A 49 -6.56 4.44 2.11
C ILE A 49 -6.27 5.52 3.15
N ASP A 50 -7.16 6.51 3.24
CA ASP A 50 -7.13 7.51 4.30
C ASP A 50 -7.80 6.93 5.56
N GLN A 51 -7.11 6.99 6.70
CA GLN A 51 -7.52 6.33 7.96
C GLN A 51 -8.90 6.78 8.46
N GLU A 52 -9.34 7.99 8.10
CA GLU A 52 -10.68 8.50 8.41
C GLU A 52 -11.79 7.80 7.61
N GLU A 53 -11.51 7.40 6.37
CA GLU A 53 -12.47 6.73 5.49
C GLU A 53 -12.64 5.24 5.84
N GLU A 54 -11.56 4.57 6.26
CA GLU A 54 -11.58 3.14 6.61
C GLU A 54 -12.52 2.84 7.80
N SER A 55 -12.55 3.74 8.79
CA SER A 55 -13.44 3.65 9.96
C SER A 55 -14.94 3.77 9.63
N SER A 56 -15.27 4.31 8.46
CA SER A 56 -16.66 4.51 8.01
C SER A 56 -17.17 3.33 7.17
N ASN A 57 -16.31 2.70 6.39
CA ASN A 57 -16.65 1.56 5.53
C ASN A 57 -16.80 0.25 6.33
N GLU A 58 -16.01 0.08 7.39
CA GLU A 58 -16.10 -1.10 8.26
C GLU A 58 -17.45 -1.17 9.00
N LYS A 59 -18.08 -0.02 9.28
CA LYS A 59 -19.39 0.09 9.92
C LYS A 59 -20.57 -0.19 8.98
N ALA A 60 -20.36 -0.09 7.67
CA ALA A 60 -21.40 -0.33 6.66
C ALA A 60 -21.52 -1.81 6.27
N LYS A 61 -20.60 -2.66 6.74
CA LYS A 61 -20.53 -4.10 6.42
C LYS A 61 -21.23 -5.01 7.45
N THR A 62 -21.99 -4.44 8.39
CA THR A 62 -22.78 -5.16 9.41
C THR A 62 -24.26 -5.20 9.05
#